data_AF-A0A933NYL5-F1
#
_entry.id   AF-A0A933NYL5-F1
#
_cell.length_a   1.000
_cell.length_b   1.000
_cell.length_c   1.000
_cell.angle_alpha   90.00
_cell.angle_beta   90.00
_cell.angle_gamma   90.00
#
_symmetry.space_group_name_H-M   'P 1'
#
loop_
_entity.id
_entity.type
_entity.pdbx_description
1 polymer ?
#
loop_
_entity_poly.entity_id
_entity_poly.type
_entity_poly.pdbx_seq_one_letter_code
_entity_poly.pdbx_strand_id
1 'polypeptide(L)'
;MPFSVNETARSVAQQQKNVAAGVSWTMKSRHIKAPDGRVYAADLIPLVDGKATWSWPVYHRFAPIVKQAARNVGVAVEWGGDWKKSKDGPHWQLPWAKYSGK
;
A
#
# COMPACT_ATOMS: atom_id res chain seq x y z
N MET A 1 -0.96 6.75 -16.28
CA MET A 1 -1.47 5.37 -16.13
C MET A 1 -2.68 5.42 -15.20
N PRO A 2 -3.88 5.01 -15.65
CA PRO A 2 -5.05 4.91 -14.79
C PRO A 2 -4.83 3.82 -13.71
N PHE A 3 -5.44 4.01 -12.54
CA PHE A 3 -5.38 3.07 -11.42
C PHE A 3 -6.63 3.21 -10.54
N SER A 4 -6.93 2.18 -9.76
CA SER A 4 -7.98 2.20 -8.74
C SER A 4 -7.38 2.10 -7.34
N VAL A 5 -8.06 2.69 -6.35
CA VAL A 5 -7.77 2.45 -4.93
C VAL A 5 -8.63 1.29 -4.47
N ASN A 6 -8.00 0.15 -4.15
CA ASN A 6 -8.70 -1.09 -3.82
C ASN A 6 -9.04 -1.20 -2.34
N GLU A 7 -8.08 -0.90 -1.46
CA GLU A 7 -8.28 -0.94 -0.02
C GLU A 7 -7.51 0.20 0.65
N THR A 8 -8.11 0.79 1.69
CA THR A 8 -7.44 1.77 2.56
C THR A 8 -7.59 1.30 4.00
N ALA A 9 -8.68 1.67 4.68
CA ALA A 9 -8.95 1.27 6.05
C ALA A 9 -9.28 -0.22 6.15
N ARG A 10 -8.61 -0.90 7.09
CA ARG A 10 -8.85 -2.30 7.44
C ARG A 10 -9.12 -2.42 8.93
N SER A 11 -10.13 -3.22 9.30
CA SER A 11 -10.42 -3.50 10.71
C SER A 11 -9.39 -4.46 11.30
N VAL A 12 -9.24 -4.44 12.62
CA VAL A 12 -8.38 -5.39 13.35
C VAL A 12 -8.83 -6.84 13.09
N ALA A 13 -10.13 -7.10 13.10
CA ALA A 13 -10.70 -8.42 12.84
C ALA A 13 -10.40 -8.90 11.41
N GLN A 14 -10.47 -8.01 10.41
CA GLN A 14 -10.10 -8.37 9.04
C GLN A 14 -8.60 -8.65 8.93
N GLN A 15 -7.75 -7.87 9.61
CA GLN A 15 -6.32 -8.13 9.63
C GLN A 15 -5.99 -9.49 10.25
N GLN A 16 -6.66 -9.86 11.35
CA GLN A 16 -6.50 -11.19 11.97
C GLN A 16 -6.86 -12.30 10.98
N LYS A 17 -7.98 -12.17 10.26
CA LYS A 17 -8.37 -13.12 9.20
C LYS A 17 -7.33 -13.20 8.09
N ASN A 18 -6.79 -12.07 7.65
CA ASN A 18 -5.78 -12.03 6.58
C ASN A 18 -4.47 -12.70 7.00
N VAL A 19 -4.04 -12.50 8.25
CA VAL A 19 -2.86 -13.17 8.80
C VAL A 19 -3.11 -14.67 8.92
N ALA A 20 -4.26 -15.09 9.44
CA ALA A 20 -4.63 -16.51 9.53
C ALA A 20 -4.72 -17.18 8.15
N ALA A 21 -5.19 -16.47 7.14
CA ALA A 21 -5.27 -16.94 5.76
C ALA A 21 -3.93 -16.88 4.99
N GLY A 22 -2.86 -16.35 5.61
CA GLY A 22 -1.54 -16.24 4.98
C GLY A 22 -1.42 -15.15 3.89
N VAL A 23 -2.43 -14.29 3.74
CA VAL A 23 -2.43 -13.18 2.77
C VAL A 23 -1.93 -11.86 3.38
N SER A 24 -1.52 -11.89 4.65
CA SER A 24 -0.79 -10.82 5.33
C SER A 24 0.26 -11.42 6.27
N TRP A 25 1.41 -10.77 6.42
CA TRP A 25 2.55 -11.34 7.17
C TRP A 25 2.60 -10.96 8.65
N THR A 26 1.91 -9.88 9.06
CA THR A 26 1.96 -9.38 10.43
C THR A 26 0.68 -8.65 10.84
N MET A 27 0.41 -8.59 12.14
CA MET A 27 -0.64 -7.72 12.70
C MET A 27 -0.26 -6.24 12.71
N LYS A 28 1.03 -5.90 12.55
CA LYS A 28 1.50 -4.51 12.47
C LYS A 28 1.24 -3.93 11.06
N SER A 29 -0.01 -3.56 10.80
CA SER A 29 -0.47 -3.06 9.49
C SER A 29 -0.76 -1.57 9.49
N ARG A 30 -0.37 -0.89 8.41
CA ARG A 30 -0.66 0.54 8.15
C ARG A 30 -2.08 0.80 7.64
N HIS A 31 -2.81 -0.25 7.23
CA HIS A 31 -4.23 -0.17 6.88
C HIS A 31 -5.13 -0.07 8.11
N ILE A 32 -4.63 -0.49 9.28
CA ILE A 32 -5.35 -0.32 10.54
C ILE A 32 -5.27 1.15 10.94
N LYS A 33 -6.43 1.72 11.30
CA LYS A 33 -6.52 3.08 11.84
C LYS A 33 -5.62 3.21 13.07
N ALA A 34 -4.70 4.17 13.03
CA ALA A 34 -3.80 4.45 14.14
C ALA A 34 -4.51 5.24 15.26
N PRO A 35 -3.91 5.36 16.47
CA PRO A 35 -4.47 6.14 17.58
C PRO A 35 -4.90 7.57 17.23
N ASP A 36 -4.19 8.24 16.32
CA ASP A 36 -4.52 9.58 15.84
C ASP A 36 -5.75 9.63 14.91
N GLY A 37 -6.42 8.50 14.68
CA GLY A 37 -7.62 8.36 13.89
C GLY A 37 -7.39 8.21 12.39
N ARG A 38 -6.14 8.21 11.91
CA ARG A 38 -5.79 8.14 10.48
C ARG A 38 -5.40 6.74 10.02
N VAL A 39 -5.51 6.52 8.71
CA VAL A 39 -4.99 5.34 8.01
C VAL A 39 -3.81 5.78 7.16
N TYR A 40 -2.78 4.94 7.11
CA TYR A 40 -1.47 5.30 6.60
C TYR A 40 -1.03 4.43 5.41
N ALA A 41 -1.94 3.63 4.85
CA ALA A 41 -1.70 2.81 3.67
C ALA A 41 -2.90 2.79 2.72
N ALA A 42 -2.60 2.47 1.46
CA ALA A 42 -3.56 2.24 0.42
C ALA A 42 -3.02 1.21 -0.58
N ASP A 43 -3.90 0.33 -1.06
CA ASP A 43 -3.61 -0.60 -2.15
C ASP A 43 -4.03 0.02 -3.48
N LEU A 44 -3.06 0.28 -4.36
CA LEU A 44 -3.25 0.91 -5.66
C LEU A 44 -3.10 -0.12 -6.77
N ILE A 45 -4.16 -0.35 -7.55
CA ILE A 45 -4.15 -1.34 -8.63
C ILE A 45 -4.13 -0.62 -9.99
N PRO A 46 -3.06 -0.71 -10.78
CA PRO A 46 -3.00 -0.12 -12.12
C PRO A 46 -4.00 -0.79 -13.05
N LEU A 47 -4.54 0.00 -13.97
CA LEU A 47 -5.46 -0.46 -15.00
C LEU A 47 -4.77 -0.47 -16.37
N VAL A 48 -4.89 -1.59 -17.09
CA VAL A 48 -4.47 -1.76 -18.49
C VAL A 48 -5.72 -2.06 -19.30
N ASP A 49 -5.99 -1.25 -20.32
CA ASP A 49 -7.22 -1.33 -21.13
C ASP A 49 -8.51 -1.34 -20.27
N GLY A 50 -8.51 -0.52 -19.23
CA GLY A 50 -9.62 -0.39 -18.28
C GLY A 50 -9.74 -1.54 -17.25
N LYS A 51 -8.85 -2.53 -17.29
CA LYS A 51 -8.91 -3.71 -16.41
C LYS A 51 -7.79 -3.70 -15.37
N ALA A 52 -8.14 -4.07 -14.14
CA ALA A 52 -7.18 -4.30 -13.06
C ALA A 52 -6.14 -5.36 -13.45
N THR A 53 -4.88 -5.14 -13.06
CA THR A 53 -3.81 -6.11 -13.28
C THR A 53 -2.90 -6.26 -12.06
N TRP A 54 -2.42 -7.49 -11.87
CA TRP A 54 -1.42 -7.82 -10.84
C TRP A 54 0.00 -8.02 -11.43
N SER A 55 0.20 -7.61 -12.68
CA SER A 55 1.46 -7.82 -13.43
C SER A 55 2.61 -6.98 -12.87
N TRP A 56 3.68 -7.65 -12.42
CA TRP A 56 4.91 -6.99 -11.92
C TRP A 56 5.54 -6.00 -12.91
N PRO A 57 5.69 -6.31 -14.22
CA PRO A 57 6.15 -5.33 -15.20
C PRO A 57 5.28 -4.06 -15.28
N VAL A 58 3.97 -4.17 -15.03
CA VAL A 58 3.08 -2.99 -14.97
C VAL A 58 3.36 -2.21 -13.70
N TYR A 59 3.45 -2.87 -12.55
CA TYR A 59 3.80 -2.21 -11.28
C TYR A 59 5.17 -1.51 -11.32
N HIS A 60 6.18 -2.11 -11.94
CA HIS A 60 7.49 -1.46 -12.09
C HIS A 60 7.45 -0.20 -12.97
N ARG A 61 6.50 -0.10 -13.90
CA ARG A 61 6.22 1.14 -14.66
C ARG A 61 5.33 2.11 -13.88
N PHE A 62 4.44 1.60 -13.03
CA PHE A 62 3.52 2.40 -12.21
C PHE A 62 4.23 3.07 -11.03
N ALA A 63 5.10 2.35 -10.33
CA ALA A 63 5.71 2.82 -9.09
C ALA A 63 6.53 4.12 -9.23
N PRO A 64 7.32 4.35 -10.31
CA PRO A 64 7.98 5.64 -10.53
C PRO A 64 7.02 6.82 -10.62
N ILE A 65 5.80 6.62 -11.15
CA ILE A 65 4.77 7.65 -11.27
C ILE A 65 4.27 8.06 -9.88
N VAL A 66 3.90 7.08 -9.04
CA VAL A 66 3.45 7.33 -7.66
C VAL A 66 4.56 7.98 -6.83
N LYS A 67 5.79 7.47 -6.94
CA LYS A 67 6.96 8.05 -6.26
C LYS A 67 7.24 9.49 -6.70
N GLN A 68 7.09 9.80 -7.99
CA GLN A 68 7.24 11.18 -8.48
C GLN A 68 6.13 12.09 -7.95
N ALA A 69 4.87 11.63 -7.96
CA ALA A 69 3.76 12.41 -7.41
C ALA A 69 3.98 12.72 -5.92
N ALA A 70 4.41 11.74 -5.13
CA ALA A 70 4.74 11.92 -3.72
C ALA A 70 5.87 12.96 -3.51
N ARG A 71 6.93 12.90 -4.33
CA ARG A 71 8.00 13.93 -4.33
C ARG A 71 7.47 15.32 -4.63
N ASN A 72 6.60 15.46 -5.63
CA ASN A 72 6.05 16.76 -6.04
C ASN A 72 5.26 17.44 -4.92
N VAL A 73 4.63 16.66 -4.03
CA VAL A 73 3.85 17.18 -2.89
C VAL A 73 4.60 17.11 -1.56
N GLY A 74 5.89 16.76 -1.57
CA GLY A 74 6.72 16.69 -0.35
C GLY A 74 6.35 15.57 0.63
N VAL A 75 5.64 14.53 0.18
CA VAL A 75 5.21 13.41 1.02
C VAL A 75 6.18 12.23 0.85
N ALA A 76 6.60 11.65 1.97
CA ALA A 76 7.40 10.42 1.92
C ALA A 76 6.47 9.21 1.78
N VAL A 77 6.80 8.29 0.89
CA VAL A 77 6.04 7.06 0.65
C VAL A 77 6.97 5.86 0.53
N GLU A 78 6.49 4.71 0.98
CA GLU A 78 7.08 3.40 0.81
C GLU A 78 6.19 2.58 -0.12
N TRP A 79 6.82 1.80 -1.00
CA TRP A 79 6.14 0.87 -1.89
C TRP A 79 6.45 -0.57 -1.47
N GLY A 80 5.42 -1.42 -1.37
CA GLY A 80 5.57 -2.83 -1.05
C GLY A 80 6.43 -3.61 -2.05
N GLY A 81 6.52 -3.16 -3.30
CA GLY A 81 7.39 -3.76 -4.31
C GLY A 81 8.89 -3.56 -4.05
N ASP A 82 9.26 -2.59 -3.20
CA ASP A 82 10.65 -2.35 -2.80
C ASP A 82 11.08 -3.19 -1.59
N TRP A 83 10.17 -3.93 -0.95
CA TRP A 83 10.51 -4.75 0.21
C TRP A 83 11.47 -5.90 -0.14
N LYS A 84 12.38 -6.23 0.79
CA LYS A 84 13.39 -7.28 0.59
C LYS A 84 12.79 -8.69 0.55
N LYS A 85 11.72 -8.91 1.32
CA LYS A 85 10.97 -10.16 1.40
C LYS A 85 9.50 -9.83 1.27
N SER A 86 8.71 -10.79 0.80
CA SER A 86 7.24 -10.66 0.74
C SER A 86 6.77 -9.42 -0.01
N LYS A 87 7.28 -9.22 -1.24
CA LYS A 87 6.95 -8.05 -2.05
C LYS A 87 5.46 -7.98 -2.35
N ASP A 88 4.93 -6.76 -2.31
CA ASP A 88 3.51 -6.47 -2.52
C ASP A 88 3.35 -5.31 -3.51
N GLY A 89 2.89 -5.62 -4.72
CA GLY A 89 2.75 -4.64 -5.80
C GLY A 89 1.71 -3.56 -5.50
N PRO A 90 0.47 -3.94 -5.13
CA PRO A 90 -0.57 -2.98 -4.75
C PRO A 90 -0.20 -2.06 -3.58
N HIS A 91 0.54 -2.55 -2.59
CA HIS A 91 0.68 -1.87 -1.28
C HIS A 91 1.53 -0.60 -1.31
N TRP A 92 0.97 0.51 -0.84
CA TRP A 92 1.67 1.76 -0.56
C TRP A 92 1.41 2.21 0.87
N GLN A 93 2.44 2.74 1.54
CA GLN A 93 2.29 3.27 2.89
C GLN A 93 3.15 4.50 3.17
N LEU A 94 2.74 5.27 4.17
CA LEU A 94 3.58 6.29 4.76
C LEU A 94 4.63 5.66 5.70
N PRO A 95 5.91 6.11 5.69
CA PRO A 95 6.99 5.51 6.49
C PRO A 95 6.79 5.60 8.00
N TRP A 96 7.06 4.50 8.74
CA TRP A 96 6.92 4.43 10.21
C TRP A 96 7.73 5.51 10.94
N ALA A 97 8.93 5.79 10.46
CA ALA A 97 9.83 6.76 11.08
C ALA A 97 9.30 8.20 11.01
N LYS A 98 8.59 8.56 9.92
CA LYS A 98 8.09 9.93 9.69
C LYS A 98 6.64 10.12 10.15
N TYR A 99 5.86 9.05 10.15
CA TYR A 99 4.44 9.08 10.49
C TYR A 99 4.17 8.03 11.57
N SER A 100 4.34 8.40 12.84
CA SER A 100 4.19 7.49 13.98
C SER A 100 2.75 6.99 14.16
N GLY A 101 1.76 7.82 13.80
CA GLY A 101 0.34 7.57 14.05
C GLY A 101 -0.03 7.54 15.55
N LYS A 102 0.92 7.95 16.42
CA LYS A 102 0.71 8.11 17.85
C LYS A 102 0.27 9.54 18.17
#